data_AF-A0A256ZGK8-F1
#
_entry.id   AF-A0A256ZGK8-F1
#
_cell.length_a   1.000
_cell.length_b   1.000
_cell.length_c   1.000
_cell.angle_alpha   90.00
_cell.angle_beta   90.00
_cell.angle_gamma   90.00
#
_symmetry.space_group_name_H-M   'P 1'
#
loop_
_entity.id
_entity.type
_entity.pdbx_description
1 polymer ?
#
loop_
_entity_poly.entity_id
_entity_poly.type
_entity_poly.pdbx_seq_one_letter_code
_entity_poly.pdbx_strand_id
1 'polypeptide(L)'
;FKPRTPEELKEIRQRFKRELIERGKPRERLTIYALRSALLQFSPGFDVNRKRHKSKAHDPDVIIRFHGELVAEVEVTGTDKLDLRAIEERGVRVLPSKLKYAEDHDPDRYIIVAWLDRELPYSLDKAILWQTGRVLLRELDRAYVYEGPTCHYHKERYWVFPIEVFRHGDWQGLIWYILWLAGLVADPNPWALANFML
;
A
#
# COMPACT_ATOMS: atom_id res chain seq x y z
N PHE A 1 30.59 -11.25 0.67
CA PHE A 1 29.90 -11.07 1.97
C PHE A 1 30.12 -12.30 2.81
N LYS A 2 30.42 -12.15 4.11
CA LYS A 2 30.57 -13.30 5.01
C LYS A 2 29.24 -14.04 5.15
N PRO A 3 29.21 -15.39 5.11
CA PRO A 3 28.01 -16.16 5.43
C PRO A 3 27.55 -15.83 6.84
N ARG A 4 26.24 -15.70 7.04
CA ARG A 4 25.67 -15.44 8.36
C ARG A 4 25.70 -16.69 9.22
N THR A 5 25.89 -16.51 10.52
CA THR A 5 25.80 -17.63 11.48
C THR A 5 24.34 -18.05 11.70
N PRO A 6 24.08 -19.28 12.15
CA PRO A 6 22.74 -19.71 12.56
C PRO A 6 22.08 -18.81 13.61
N GLU A 7 22.87 -18.24 14.52
CA GLU A 7 22.43 -17.31 15.57
C GLU A 7 21.94 -15.99 14.96
N GLU A 8 22.70 -15.41 14.03
CA GLU A 8 22.31 -14.20 13.30
C GLU A 8 21.00 -14.41 12.53
N LEU A 9 20.84 -15.58 11.88
CA LEU A 9 19.60 -15.92 11.17
C LEU A 9 18.41 -16.06 12.12
N LYS A 10 18.62 -16.59 13.33
CA LYS A 10 17.57 -16.72 14.35
C LYS A 10 17.14 -15.35 14.87
N GLU A 11 18.08 -14.46 15.15
CA GLU A 11 17.81 -13.09 15.60
C GLU A 11 17.02 -12.31 14.54
N ILE A 12 17.44 -12.40 13.28
CA ILE A 12 16.75 -11.77 12.15
C ILE A 12 15.30 -12.26 12.05
N ARG A 13 15.07 -13.58 12.13
CA ARG A 13 13.71 -14.16 12.12
C ARG A 13 12.85 -13.66 13.28
N GLN A 14 13.43 -13.55 14.48
CA GLN A 14 12.72 -13.04 15.65
C GLN A 14 12.34 -11.57 15.50
N ARG A 15 13.26 -10.73 15.01
CA ARG A 15 13.01 -9.32 14.76
C ARG A 15 11.96 -9.11 13.68
N PHE A 16 12.06 -9.84 12.57
CA PHE A 16 11.04 -9.82 11.52
C PHE A 16 9.66 -10.23 12.06
N LYS A 17 9.58 -11.29 12.86
CA LYS A 17 8.33 -11.73 13.49
C LYS A 17 7.75 -10.66 14.42
N ARG A 18 8.58 -9.97 15.20
CA ARG A 18 8.12 -8.87 16.08
C ARG A 18 7.57 -7.71 15.26
N GLU A 19 8.29 -7.24 14.26
CA GLU A 19 7.86 -6.16 13.37
C GLU A 19 6.53 -6.48 12.66
N LEU A 20 6.36 -7.72 12.18
CA LEU A 20 5.10 -8.16 11.59
C LEU A 20 3.94 -8.11 12.59
N ILE A 21 4.18 -8.49 13.85
CA ILE A 21 3.14 -8.52 14.90
C ILE A 21 2.81 -7.12 15.41
N GLU A 22 3.84 -6.33 15.70
CA GLU A 22 3.73 -5.03 16.34
C GLU A 22 3.32 -3.93 15.37
N ARG A 23 3.58 -4.10 14.06
CA ARG A 23 3.34 -3.04 13.06
C ARG A 23 2.62 -3.51 11.82
N GLY A 24 3.11 -4.56 11.15
CA GLY A 24 2.50 -5.06 9.91
C GLY A 24 1.02 -5.40 10.07
N LYS A 25 0.70 -6.28 11.02
CA LYS A 25 -0.68 -6.70 11.32
C LYS A 25 -1.58 -5.54 11.79
N PRO A 26 -1.13 -4.61 12.64
CA PRO A 26 -1.89 -3.40 12.94
C PRO A 26 -2.20 -2.53 11.72
N ARG A 27 -1.24 -2.25 10.84
CA ARG A 27 -1.45 -1.44 9.61
C ARG A 27 -2.44 -2.10 8.65
N GLU A 28 -2.32 -3.42 8.46
CA GLU A 28 -3.31 -4.17 7.67
C GLU A 28 -4.72 -4.05 8.27
N ARG A 29 -4.85 -4.25 9.60
CA ARG A 29 -6.15 -4.12 10.28
C ARG A 29 -6.72 -2.72 10.13
N LEU A 30 -5.90 -1.70 10.35
CA LEU A 30 -6.29 -0.31 10.18
C LEU A 30 -6.79 -0.06 8.75
N THR A 31 -6.05 -0.52 7.75
CA THR A 31 -6.44 -0.40 6.33
C THR A 31 -7.79 -1.06 6.07
N ILE A 32 -7.98 -2.30 6.53
CA ILE A 32 -9.23 -3.04 6.37
C ILE A 32 -10.38 -2.28 7.03
N TYR A 33 -10.25 -1.89 8.30
CA TYR A 33 -11.34 -1.22 9.02
C TYR A 33 -11.65 0.15 8.47
N ALA A 34 -10.63 0.94 8.11
CA ALA A 34 -10.82 2.27 7.55
C ALA A 34 -11.52 2.17 6.18
N LEU A 35 -11.03 1.33 5.27
CA LEU A 35 -11.66 1.14 3.95
C LEU A 35 -13.07 0.55 4.08
N ARG A 36 -13.27 -0.44 4.95
CA ARG A 36 -14.59 -1.04 5.16
C ARG A 36 -15.59 -0.02 5.68
N SER A 37 -15.23 0.75 6.71
CA SER A 37 -16.09 1.79 7.27
C SER A 37 -16.41 2.88 6.25
N ALA A 38 -15.46 3.24 5.38
CA ALA A 38 -15.69 4.23 4.34
C ALA A 38 -16.60 3.70 3.21
N LEU A 39 -16.26 2.55 2.63
CA LEU A 39 -16.96 2.00 1.46
C LEU A 39 -18.38 1.54 1.79
N LEU A 40 -18.62 1.00 3.00
CA LEU A 40 -19.96 0.59 3.43
C LEU A 40 -20.93 1.78 3.59
N GLN A 41 -20.44 3.01 3.73
CA GLN A 41 -21.30 4.20 3.71
C GLN A 41 -21.90 4.46 2.32
N PHE A 42 -21.22 4.01 1.26
CA PHE A 42 -21.71 4.17 -0.12
C PHE A 42 -22.58 3.00 -0.56
N SER A 43 -22.23 1.76 -0.16
CA SER A 43 -23.05 0.59 -0.45
C SER A 43 -22.75 -0.59 0.46
N PRO A 44 -23.78 -1.34 0.92
CA PRO A 44 -23.59 -2.58 1.67
C PRO A 44 -23.03 -3.73 0.81
N GLY A 45 -22.92 -3.56 -0.52
CA GLY A 45 -22.39 -4.57 -1.43
C GLY A 45 -20.86 -4.76 -1.36
N PHE A 46 -20.14 -3.89 -0.64
CA PHE A 46 -18.69 -3.97 -0.48
C PHE A 46 -18.27 -5.04 0.54
N ASP A 47 -17.24 -5.80 0.18
CA ASP A 47 -16.53 -6.71 1.05
C ASP A 47 -15.03 -6.40 1.05
N VAL A 48 -14.47 -6.04 2.20
CA VAL A 48 -13.06 -5.66 2.37
C VAL A 48 -12.41 -6.62 3.34
N ASN A 49 -11.58 -7.54 2.86
CA ASN A 49 -11.02 -8.61 3.70
C ASN A 49 -9.52 -8.76 3.53
N ARG A 50 -8.87 -9.39 4.51
CA ARG A 50 -7.50 -9.87 4.31
C ARG A 50 -7.50 -10.94 3.21
N LYS A 51 -6.59 -10.85 2.24
CA LYS A 51 -6.39 -11.90 1.25
C LYS A 51 -5.74 -13.10 1.94
N ARG A 52 -6.29 -14.30 1.71
CA ARG A 52 -5.63 -15.53 2.18
C ARG A 52 -4.47 -15.81 1.25
N HIS A 53 -3.23 -15.66 1.71
CA HIS A 53 -2.03 -16.00 0.95
C HIS A 53 -2.08 -17.50 0.60
N LYS A 54 -2.26 -17.82 -0.68
CA LYS A 54 -2.35 -19.22 -1.17
C LYS A 54 -1.00 -19.73 -1.67
N SER A 55 -0.04 -18.83 -1.88
CA SER A 55 1.27 -19.16 -2.43
C SER A 55 2.40 -18.48 -1.64
N LYS A 56 3.65 -18.85 -1.96
CA LYS A 56 4.85 -18.13 -1.49
C LYS A 56 5.14 -16.86 -2.30
N ALA A 57 4.38 -16.59 -3.38
CA ALA A 57 4.50 -15.36 -4.13
C ALA A 57 3.92 -14.18 -3.32
N HIS A 58 4.30 -12.95 -3.67
CA HIS A 58 3.79 -11.74 -3.03
C HIS A 58 2.30 -11.55 -3.37
N ASP A 59 1.42 -12.15 -2.57
CA ASP A 59 -0.01 -11.86 -2.61
C ASP A 59 -0.29 -10.55 -1.85
N PRO A 60 -1.15 -9.64 -2.36
CA PRO A 60 -1.55 -8.42 -1.68
C PRO A 60 -2.21 -8.72 -0.33
N ASP A 61 -2.09 -7.81 0.62
CA ASP A 61 -2.59 -8.02 1.98
C ASP A 61 -4.12 -7.98 2.08
N VAL A 62 -4.75 -7.12 1.29
CA VAL A 62 -6.20 -6.85 1.35
C VAL A 62 -6.84 -7.04 -0.02
N ILE A 63 -8.05 -7.60 -0.02
CA ILE A 63 -8.89 -7.75 -1.20
C ILE A 63 -10.20 -7.01 -0.99
N ILE A 64 -10.63 -6.27 -2.01
CA ILE A 64 -11.87 -5.51 -2.03
C ILE A 64 -12.75 -6.08 -3.13
N ARG A 65 -13.99 -6.41 -2.78
CA ARG A 65 -15.01 -6.92 -3.69
C ARG A 65 -16.27 -6.09 -3.62
N PHE A 66 -17.02 -6.06 -4.72
CA PHE A 66 -18.35 -5.47 -4.80
C PHE A 66 -19.30 -6.48 -5.44
N HIS A 67 -20.34 -6.88 -4.73
CA HIS A 67 -21.26 -7.96 -5.14
C HIS A 67 -20.55 -9.26 -5.58
N GLY A 68 -19.45 -9.60 -4.90
CA GLY A 68 -18.65 -10.80 -5.19
C GLY A 68 -17.53 -10.59 -6.22
N GLU A 69 -17.63 -9.58 -7.05
CA GLU A 69 -16.63 -9.27 -8.08
C GLU A 69 -15.41 -8.57 -7.50
N LEU A 70 -14.22 -8.87 -8.05
CA LEU A 70 -12.99 -8.20 -7.62
C LEU A 70 -13.08 -6.72 -8.01
N VAL A 71 -12.84 -5.82 -7.05
CA VAL A 71 -12.72 -4.38 -7.30
C VAL A 71 -11.25 -3.99 -7.28
N ALA A 72 -10.56 -4.25 -6.18
CA ALA A 72 -9.18 -3.87 -6.00
C ALA A 72 -8.44 -4.83 -5.07
N GLU A 73 -7.13 -4.84 -5.18
CA GLU A 73 -6.22 -5.51 -4.27
C GLU A 73 -5.27 -4.47 -3.68
N VAL A 74 -5.16 -4.45 -2.36
CA VAL A 74 -4.38 -3.44 -1.65
C VAL A 74 -3.19 -4.09 -0.96
N GLU A 75 -2.00 -3.63 -1.33
CA GLU A 75 -0.76 -3.92 -0.64
C GLU A 75 -0.51 -2.86 0.43
N VAL A 76 -0.39 -3.30 1.67
CA VAL A 76 -0.16 -2.43 2.81
C VAL A 76 1.34 -2.38 3.09
N THR A 77 1.85 -1.17 3.18
CA THR A 77 3.23 -0.95 3.61
C THR A 77 3.28 0.16 4.64
N GLY A 78 4.45 0.40 5.22
CA GLY A 78 4.61 1.51 6.14
C GLY A 78 6.08 1.79 6.37
N THR A 79 6.34 3.03 6.77
CA THR A 79 7.71 3.51 7.00
C THR A 79 7.88 3.75 8.48
N ASP A 80 8.73 2.94 9.11
CA ASP A 80 8.71 2.78 10.57
C ASP A 80 9.49 3.84 11.34
N LYS A 81 10.18 4.74 10.64
CA LYS A 81 11.14 5.69 11.24
C LYS A 81 11.19 7.05 10.57
N LEU A 82 10.44 7.24 9.51
CA LEU A 82 10.51 8.45 8.72
C LEU A 82 9.24 9.25 9.04
N ASP A 83 9.45 10.47 9.53
CA ASP A 83 8.41 11.49 9.46
C ASP A 83 8.24 11.92 8.00
N LEU A 84 7.23 12.75 7.74
CA LEU A 84 6.95 13.23 6.39
C LEU A 84 8.19 13.85 5.73
N ARG A 85 8.94 14.69 6.47
CA ARG A 85 10.17 15.32 5.98
C ARG A 85 11.21 14.29 5.55
N ALA A 86 11.41 13.24 6.34
CA ALA A 86 12.35 12.19 6.00
C ALA A 86 11.87 11.35 4.80
N ILE A 87 10.57 11.27 4.51
CA ILE A 87 10.04 10.66 3.28
C ILE A 87 10.21 11.60 2.07
N GLU A 88 9.98 12.91 2.24
CA GLU A 88 10.27 13.90 1.19
C GLU A 88 11.74 13.82 0.75
N GLU A 89 12.67 13.69 1.70
CA GLU A 89 14.10 13.60 1.41
C GLU A 89 14.54 12.22 0.85
N ARG A 90 13.91 11.13 1.28
CA ARG A 90 14.39 9.75 1.00
C ARG A 90 13.51 8.95 0.05
N GLY A 91 12.37 9.49 -0.33
CA GLY A 91 11.38 8.83 -1.17
C GLY A 91 10.66 7.65 -0.50
N VAL A 92 9.64 7.17 -1.21
CA VAL A 92 8.84 6.00 -0.84
C VAL A 92 9.44 4.75 -1.45
N ARG A 93 9.77 3.77 -0.60
CA ARG A 93 10.41 2.52 -1.02
C ARG A 93 9.38 1.46 -1.37
N VAL A 94 9.47 0.90 -2.58
CA VAL A 94 8.62 -0.17 -3.07
C VAL A 94 9.50 -1.35 -3.49
N LEU A 95 9.14 -2.56 -3.02
CA LEU A 95 9.85 -3.78 -3.42
C LEU A 95 9.59 -4.07 -4.91
N PRO A 96 10.62 -4.43 -5.70
CA PRO A 96 10.45 -4.80 -7.10
C PRO A 96 9.43 -5.92 -7.31
N SER A 97 9.32 -6.85 -6.36
CA SER A 97 8.33 -7.94 -6.42
C SER A 97 6.88 -7.45 -6.33
N LYS A 98 6.61 -6.31 -5.68
CA LYS A 98 5.28 -5.69 -5.63
C LYS A 98 4.90 -5.07 -6.98
N LEU A 99 5.84 -4.37 -7.61
CA LEU A 99 5.62 -3.83 -8.96
C LEU A 99 5.49 -4.94 -10.00
N LYS A 100 6.28 -6.00 -9.87
CA LYS A 100 6.13 -7.19 -10.70
C LYS A 100 4.75 -7.84 -10.52
N TYR A 101 4.25 -7.92 -9.28
CA TYR A 101 2.90 -8.43 -9.05
C TYR A 101 1.84 -7.59 -9.79
N ALA A 102 1.95 -6.26 -9.70
CA ALA A 102 1.06 -5.35 -10.41
C ALA A 102 1.12 -5.55 -11.94
N GLU A 103 2.32 -5.66 -12.49
CA GLU A 103 2.57 -5.89 -13.92
C GLU A 103 2.01 -7.23 -14.41
N ASP A 104 2.18 -8.30 -13.62
CA ASP A 104 1.72 -9.64 -13.96
C ASP A 104 0.19 -9.83 -13.80
N HIS A 105 -0.51 -8.87 -13.17
CA HIS A 105 -1.96 -8.93 -12.89
C HIS A 105 -2.68 -7.70 -13.45
N ASP A 106 -3.47 -7.00 -12.63
CA ASP A 106 -4.15 -5.76 -13.02
C ASP A 106 -3.55 -4.59 -12.22
N PRO A 107 -2.67 -3.79 -12.84
CA PRO A 107 -2.00 -2.71 -12.15
C PRO A 107 -2.91 -1.49 -11.88
N ASP A 108 -4.07 -1.38 -12.51
CA ASP A 108 -5.06 -0.34 -12.19
C ASP A 108 -5.84 -0.71 -10.92
N ARG A 109 -6.05 -2.01 -10.68
CA ARG A 109 -6.71 -2.56 -9.49
C ARG A 109 -5.75 -2.88 -8.34
N TYR A 110 -4.45 -2.96 -8.59
CA TYR A 110 -3.43 -3.12 -7.54
C TYR A 110 -3.04 -1.76 -6.96
N ILE A 111 -3.30 -1.55 -5.68
CA ILE A 111 -3.09 -0.28 -4.99
C ILE A 111 -2.07 -0.48 -3.87
N ILE A 112 -1.04 0.35 -3.81
CA ILE A 112 -0.12 0.41 -2.68
C ILE A 112 -0.58 1.50 -1.72
N VAL A 113 -0.79 1.14 -0.46
CA VAL A 113 -1.08 2.08 0.64
C VAL A 113 0.08 2.04 1.63
N ALA A 114 0.80 3.15 1.78
CA ALA A 114 1.87 3.30 2.75
C ALA A 114 1.42 4.16 3.93
N TRP A 115 1.53 3.60 5.13
CA TRP A 115 1.27 4.33 6.38
C TRP A 115 2.51 5.08 6.88
N LEU A 116 2.30 6.34 7.21
CA LEU A 116 3.22 7.20 7.94
C LEU A 116 2.87 7.13 9.43
N ASP A 117 3.40 6.12 10.12
CA ASP A 117 3.04 5.81 11.51
C ASP A 117 3.17 7.01 12.47
N ARG A 118 4.14 7.90 12.22
CA ARG A 118 4.36 9.11 13.02
C ARG A 118 3.26 10.15 12.87
N GLU A 119 2.57 10.16 11.74
CA GLU A 119 1.50 11.11 11.44
C GLU A 119 0.14 10.61 11.95
N LEU A 120 0.01 9.30 12.19
CA LEU A 120 -1.25 8.64 12.57
C LEU A 120 -1.92 9.23 13.83
N PRO A 121 -1.19 9.61 14.91
CA PRO A 121 -1.81 10.25 16.08
C PRO A 121 -2.43 11.61 15.79
N TYR A 122 -2.05 12.27 14.69
CA TYR A 122 -2.49 13.63 14.38
C TYR A 122 -3.64 13.65 13.37
N SER A 123 -3.63 12.78 12.36
CA SER A 123 -4.67 12.70 11.34
C SER A 123 -4.54 11.44 10.51
N LEU A 124 -5.67 10.76 10.25
CA LEU A 124 -5.72 9.61 9.34
C LEU A 124 -5.32 10.01 7.92
N ASP A 125 -5.85 11.13 7.42
CA ASP A 125 -5.60 11.59 6.05
C ASP A 125 -4.13 11.93 5.85
N LYS A 126 -3.49 12.62 6.80
CA LYS A 126 -2.05 12.94 6.72
C LYS A 126 -1.14 11.71 6.85
N ALA A 127 -1.67 10.62 7.40
CA ALA A 127 -0.91 9.41 7.69
C ALA A 127 -0.86 8.42 6.53
N ILE A 128 -1.40 8.76 5.36
CA ILE A 128 -1.41 7.88 4.20
C ILE A 128 -0.69 8.48 3.00
N LEU A 129 -0.01 7.60 2.29
CA LEU A 129 0.40 7.77 0.91
C LEU A 129 -0.21 6.62 0.12
N TRP A 130 -0.81 6.89 -1.04
CA TRP A 130 -1.28 5.81 -1.89
C TRP A 130 -1.00 6.07 -3.36
N GLN A 131 -0.85 4.97 -4.12
CA GLN A 131 -0.74 5.02 -5.57
C GLN A 131 -1.11 3.66 -6.19
N THR A 132 -1.57 3.67 -7.43
CA THR A 132 -1.83 2.45 -8.20
C THR A 132 -0.54 1.86 -8.75
N GLY A 133 -0.53 0.54 -8.96
CA GLY A 133 0.56 -0.14 -9.66
C GLY A 133 0.80 0.46 -11.04
N ARG A 134 -0.27 0.87 -11.75
CA ARG A 134 -0.20 1.49 -13.08
C ARG A 134 0.64 2.75 -13.07
N VAL A 135 0.38 3.65 -12.13
CA VAL A 135 1.13 4.91 -12.05
C VAL A 135 2.58 4.64 -11.63
N LEU A 136 2.80 3.76 -10.64
CA LEU A 136 4.17 3.42 -10.23
C LEU A 136 5.00 2.79 -11.35
N LEU A 137 4.40 1.94 -12.19
CA LEU A 137 5.05 1.37 -13.36
C LEU A 137 5.37 2.43 -14.43
N ARG A 138 4.50 3.43 -14.61
CA ARG A 138 4.72 4.54 -15.55
C ARG A 138 5.81 5.50 -15.10
N GLU A 139 5.91 5.74 -13.79
CA GLU A 139 6.86 6.69 -13.18
C GLU A 139 8.17 6.01 -12.74
N LEU A 140 8.48 4.82 -13.29
CA LEU A 140 9.72 4.09 -12.98
C LEU A 140 10.99 4.86 -13.32
N ASP A 141 10.93 5.72 -14.34
CA ASP A 141 12.03 6.60 -14.77
C ASP A 141 12.37 7.68 -13.72
N ARG A 142 11.40 8.06 -12.88
CA ARG A 142 11.60 8.96 -11.74
C ARG A 142 12.09 8.23 -10.50
N ALA A 143 12.03 6.90 -10.47
CA ALA A 143 12.51 6.12 -9.35
C ALA A 143 14.01 5.84 -9.47
N TYR A 144 14.72 5.88 -8.34
CA TYR A 144 16.09 5.36 -8.27
C TYR A 144 16.13 4.00 -7.57
N VAL A 145 17.17 3.23 -7.84
CA VAL A 145 17.37 1.93 -7.19
C VAL A 145 18.17 2.13 -5.90
N TYR A 146 17.58 1.76 -4.77
CA TYR A 146 18.31 1.63 -3.51
C TYR A 146 18.62 0.15 -3.27
N GLU A 147 19.90 -0.16 -3.03
CA GLU A 147 20.34 -1.46 -2.55
C GLU A 147 21.06 -1.30 -1.22
N GLY A 148 20.50 -1.86 -0.16
CA GLY A 148 21.12 -1.71 1.15
C GLY A 148 20.47 -2.56 2.23
N PRO A 149 21.03 -2.52 3.44
CA PRO A 149 20.46 -3.22 4.58
C PRO A 149 19.09 -2.64 4.92
N THR A 150 18.14 -3.52 5.19
CA THR A 150 16.84 -3.17 5.76
C THR A 150 16.89 -3.08 7.28
N CYS A 151 15.81 -2.61 7.89
CA CYS A 151 15.58 -2.73 9.34
C CYS A 151 15.59 -4.20 9.82
N HIS A 152 15.52 -5.17 8.90
CA HIS A 152 15.63 -6.60 9.15
C HIS A 152 17.00 -7.18 8.78
N TYR A 153 18.01 -6.32 8.54
CA TYR A 153 19.37 -6.70 8.13
C TYR A 153 19.45 -7.53 6.85
N HIS A 154 18.39 -7.63 6.05
CA HIS A 154 18.48 -8.20 4.71
C HIS A 154 19.01 -7.15 3.74
N LYS A 155 19.91 -7.53 2.83
CA LYS A 155 20.19 -6.66 1.68
C LYS A 155 18.99 -6.81 0.76
N GLU A 156 18.19 -5.77 0.68
CA GLU A 156 17.05 -5.72 -0.23
C GLU A 156 17.27 -4.60 -1.26
N ARG A 157 16.68 -4.81 -2.43
CA ARG A 157 16.65 -3.86 -3.51
C ARG A 157 15.25 -3.25 -3.54
N TYR A 158 15.19 -1.93 -3.65
CA TYR A 158 13.95 -1.16 -3.74
C TYR A 158 13.97 -0.24 -4.95
N TRP A 159 12.80 -0.05 -5.54
CA TRP A 159 12.50 1.17 -6.28
C TRP A 159 12.15 2.24 -5.28
N VAL A 160 12.80 3.40 -5.37
CA VAL A 160 12.56 4.53 -4.49
C VAL A 160 11.99 5.66 -5.32
N PHE A 161 10.71 5.93 -5.09
CA PHE A 161 9.97 6.98 -5.79
C PHE A 161 10.03 8.27 -5.00
N PRO A 162 10.12 9.43 -5.66
CA PRO A 162 9.91 10.71 -5.00
C PRO A 162 8.47 10.78 -4.47
N ILE A 163 8.25 11.47 -3.35
CA ILE A 163 6.97 11.45 -2.63
C ILE A 163 5.82 11.96 -3.52
N GLU A 164 6.10 12.86 -4.45
CA GLU A 164 5.14 13.47 -5.37
C GLU A 164 4.54 12.49 -6.39
N VAL A 165 5.13 11.29 -6.53
CA VAL A 165 4.50 10.20 -7.29
C VAL A 165 3.33 9.61 -6.53
N PHE A 166 3.34 9.70 -5.20
CA PHE A 166 2.26 9.23 -4.34
C PHE A 166 1.27 10.34 -4.04
N ARG A 167 0.00 9.95 -3.87
CA ARG A 167 -1.03 10.83 -3.34
C ARG A 167 -0.93 10.85 -1.82
N HIS A 168 -0.43 11.96 -1.27
CA HIS A 168 -0.34 12.21 0.16
C HIS A 168 -1.59 12.94 0.65
N GLY A 169 -2.12 12.58 1.83
CA GLY A 169 -3.26 13.31 2.38
C GLY A 169 -4.61 12.97 1.75
N ASP A 170 -4.66 12.07 0.78
CA ASP A 170 -5.78 11.93 -0.16
C ASP A 170 -6.61 10.66 0.10
N TRP A 171 -7.12 10.51 1.33
CA TRP A 171 -7.94 9.34 1.69
C TRP A 171 -9.25 9.32 0.92
N GLN A 172 -9.84 10.49 0.71
CA GLN A 172 -11.05 10.64 -0.08
C GLN A 172 -10.79 10.22 -1.54
N GLY A 173 -9.69 10.63 -2.16
CA GLY A 173 -9.33 10.19 -3.51
C GLY A 173 -9.16 8.68 -3.61
N LEU A 174 -8.59 8.02 -2.59
CA LEU A 174 -8.51 6.55 -2.56
C LEU A 174 -9.90 5.91 -2.56
N ILE A 175 -10.81 6.40 -1.72
CA ILE A 175 -12.18 5.89 -1.65
C ILE A 175 -12.86 6.07 -3.01
N TRP A 176 -12.81 7.26 -3.59
CA TRP A 176 -13.47 7.56 -4.87
C TRP A 176 -12.88 6.77 -6.03
N TYR A 177 -11.57 6.54 -6.03
CA TYR A 177 -10.94 5.65 -6.99
C TYR A 177 -11.48 4.21 -6.88
N ILE A 178 -11.67 3.69 -5.67
CA ILE A 178 -12.27 2.36 -5.46
C ILE A 178 -13.74 2.32 -5.89
N LEU A 179 -14.51 3.38 -5.61
CA LEU A 179 -15.90 3.48 -6.08
C LEU A 179 -15.99 3.50 -7.61
N TRP A 180 -15.05 4.18 -8.27
CA TRP A 180 -14.95 4.21 -9.73
C TRP A 180 -14.60 2.85 -10.30
N LEU A 181 -13.63 2.14 -9.70
CA LEU A 181 -13.30 0.75 -10.07
C LEU A 181 -14.49 -0.21 -9.88
N ALA A 182 -15.38 0.08 -8.92
CA ALA A 182 -16.62 -0.67 -8.69
C ALA A 182 -17.76 -0.27 -9.64
N GLY A 183 -17.58 0.75 -10.48
CA GLY A 183 -18.60 1.27 -11.40
C GLY A 183 -19.71 2.06 -10.71
N LEU A 184 -19.50 2.52 -9.47
CA LEU A 184 -20.49 3.28 -8.71
C LEU A 184 -20.46 4.78 -8.96
N VAL A 185 -19.35 5.28 -9.50
CA VAL A 185 -19.18 6.68 -9.92
C VAL A 185 -18.56 6.71 -11.32
N ALA A 186 -18.85 7.76 -12.08
CA ALA A 186 -18.39 7.89 -13.46
C ALA A 186 -16.89 8.27 -13.55
N ASP A 187 -16.38 8.98 -12.55
CA ASP A 187 -15.02 9.50 -12.51
C ASP A 187 -14.40 9.34 -11.11
N PRO A 188 -13.11 8.97 -11.00
CA PRO A 188 -12.44 8.80 -9.71
C PRO A 188 -12.17 10.12 -8.97
N ASN A 189 -12.31 11.28 -9.61
CA ASN A 189 -12.25 12.57 -8.95
C ASN A 189 -13.59 12.88 -8.25
N PRO A 190 -13.61 13.05 -6.91
CA PRO A 190 -14.84 13.37 -6.16
C PRO A 190 -15.61 14.58 -6.66
N TRP A 191 -14.90 15.53 -7.28
CA TRP A 191 -15.47 16.80 -7.73
C TRP A 191 -15.75 16.85 -9.24
N ALA A 192 -15.56 15.73 -9.95
CA ALA A 192 -15.88 15.68 -11.37
C ALA A 192 -17.38 15.87 -11.59
N LEU A 193 -17.74 16.78 -12.50
CA LEU A 193 -19.13 17.07 -12.83
C LEU A 193 -19.89 15.80 -13.27
N ALA A 194 -19.21 14.86 -13.94
CA ALA A 194 -19.76 13.59 -14.37
C ALA A 194 -20.41 12.77 -13.24
N ASN A 195 -19.94 12.94 -11.99
CA ASN A 195 -20.49 12.23 -10.83
C ASN A 195 -21.83 12.80 -10.33
N PHE A 196 -22.26 13.96 -10.83
CA PHE A 196 -23.48 14.66 -10.42
C PHE A 196 -24.54 14.77 -11.53
N MET A 197 -24.25 14.25 -12.73
CA MET A 197 -25.13 14.34 -13.91
C MET A 197 -25.99 13.08 -14.12
N LEU A 198 -26.20 12.29 -13.07
CA LEU A 198 -27.01 11.06 -13.07
C LEU A 198 -28.48 11.34 -12.72
#